data_AF-A0A954YHE2-F1
#
_entry.id   AF-A0A954YHE2-F1
#
_cell.length_a   1.000
_cell.length_b   1.000
_cell.length_c   1.000
_cell.angle_alpha   90.00
_cell.angle_beta   90.00
_cell.angle_gamma   90.00
#
_symmetry.space_group_name_H-M   'P 1'
#
loop_
_entity.id
_entity.type
_entity.pdbx_description
1 polymer ?
#
loop_
_entity_poly.entity_id
_entity_poly.type
_entity_poly.pdbx_seq_one_letter_code
_entity_poly.pdbx_strand_id
1 'polypeptide(L)'
;AEMARLEPYGADLPPLVRKELQSQRELIAQLRMFGPPPKWVPPPGVMESLARRFSREGSIPQTPAQTAARKIGRNEKCPCGSGKKYKHCHGR
;
A
#
# COMPACT_ATOMS: atom_id res chain seq x y z
N ALA A 1 24.07 18.13 10.45
CA ALA A 1 22.78 17.42 10.52
C ALA A 1 23.05 15.92 10.50
N GLU A 2 22.27 15.12 11.21
CA GLU A 2 22.44 13.66 11.41
C GLU A 2 22.79 12.88 10.12
N MET A 3 22.23 13.28 8.98
CA MET A 3 22.51 12.71 7.66
C MET A 3 23.97 12.83 7.20
N ALA A 4 24.66 13.92 7.55
CA ALA A 4 26.06 14.14 7.17
C ALA A 4 27.00 13.12 7.84
N ARG A 5 26.58 12.51 8.97
CA ARG A 5 27.33 11.45 9.65
C ARG A 5 27.26 10.12 8.90
N LEU A 6 26.23 9.91 8.08
CA LEU A 6 25.99 8.67 7.33
C LEU A 6 26.62 8.67 5.93
N GLU A 7 27.09 9.82 5.45
CA GLU A 7 27.75 9.97 4.14
C GLU A 7 28.88 8.94 3.87
N PRO A 8 29.79 8.63 4.83
CA PRO A 8 30.85 7.64 4.59
C PRO A 8 30.30 6.26 4.24
N TYR A 9 29.20 5.84 4.89
CA TYR A 9 28.57 4.55 4.65
C TYR A 9 27.80 4.49 3.32
N GLY A 10 27.53 5.63 2.70
CA GLY A 10 26.94 5.71 1.36
C GLY A 10 27.95 5.43 0.24
N ALA A 11 29.23 5.73 0.46
CA ALA A 11 30.30 5.54 -0.52
C ALA A 11 30.63 4.05 -0.75
N ASP A 12 30.52 3.25 0.32
CA ASP A 12 30.81 1.81 0.31
C ASP A 12 29.66 0.95 -0.28
N LEU A 13 28.55 1.56 -0.68
CA LEU A 13 27.44 0.84 -1.28
C LEU A 13 27.83 0.26 -2.65
N PRO A 14 27.31 -0.92 -3.03
CA PRO A 14 27.49 -1.45 -4.38
C PRO A 14 27.00 -0.45 -5.45
N PRO A 15 27.63 -0.40 -6.64
CA PRO A 15 27.32 0.60 -7.67
C PRO A 15 25.86 0.55 -8.14
N LEU A 16 25.23 -0.62 -8.15
CA LEU A 16 23.80 -0.78 -8.44
C LEU A 16 22.93 -0.09 -7.38
N VAL A 17 23.25 -0.28 -6.11
CA VAL A 17 22.51 0.32 -4.99
C VAL A 17 22.65 1.84 -5.01
N ARG A 18 23.84 2.36 -5.33
CA ARG A 18 24.05 3.81 -5.50
C ARG A 18 23.19 4.40 -6.61
N LYS A 19 23.13 3.74 -7.77
CA LYS A 19 22.27 4.18 -8.90
C LYS A 19 20.79 4.15 -8.53
N GLU A 20 20.34 3.10 -7.83
CA GLU A 20 18.97 2.99 -7.36
C GLU A 20 18.61 4.14 -6.39
N LEU A 21 19.46 4.41 -5.40
CA LEU A 21 19.26 5.53 -4.47
C LEU A 21 19.24 6.88 -5.19
N GLN A 22 20.08 7.09 -6.20
CA GLN A 22 20.05 8.29 -7.02
C GLN A 22 18.72 8.44 -7.75
N SER A 23 18.24 7.37 -8.41
CA SER A 23 16.95 7.36 -9.09
C SER A 23 15.80 7.69 -8.14
N GLN A 24 15.80 7.10 -6.94
CA GLN A 24 14.79 7.39 -5.92
C GLN A 24 14.83 8.85 -5.45
N ARG A 25 16.03 9.43 -5.28
CA ARG A 25 16.20 10.85 -4.91
C ARG A 25 15.65 11.78 -5.98
N GLU A 26 15.92 11.47 -7.25
CA GLU A 26 15.40 12.22 -8.40
C GLU A 26 13.87 12.14 -8.48
N LEU A 27 13.29 10.94 -8.32
CA LEU A 27 11.84 10.76 -8.27
C LEU A 27 11.20 11.54 -7.12
N ILE A 28 11.78 11.49 -5.91
CA ILE A 28 11.27 12.26 -4.75
C ILE A 28 11.36 13.76 -5.02
N ALA A 29 12.45 14.24 -5.62
CA ALA A 29 12.58 15.65 -5.99
C ALA A 29 11.51 16.06 -7.02
N GLN A 30 11.27 15.22 -8.03
CA GLN A 30 10.23 15.44 -9.03
C GLN A 30 8.83 15.50 -8.38
N LEU A 31 8.50 14.56 -7.50
CA LEU A 31 7.23 14.53 -6.78
C LEU A 31 7.05 15.72 -5.84
N ARG A 32 8.13 16.23 -5.23
CA ARG A 32 8.07 17.46 -4.41
C ARG A 32 7.80 18.70 -5.25
N MET A 33 8.38 18.77 -6.45
CA MET A 33 8.21 19.91 -7.35
C MET A 33 6.85 19.93 -8.06
N PHE A 34 6.39 18.78 -8.55
CA PHE A 34 5.20 18.69 -9.40
C PHE A 34 3.99 18.06 -8.70
N GLY A 35 4.15 17.61 -7.46
CA GLY A 35 3.14 16.83 -6.76
C GLY A 35 3.06 15.38 -7.27
N PRO A 36 2.22 14.54 -6.62
CA PRO A 36 1.96 13.20 -7.11
C PRO A 36 1.25 13.25 -8.47
N PRO A 37 1.49 12.27 -9.36
CA PRO A 37 0.70 12.15 -10.58
C PRO A 37 -0.78 12.05 -10.23
N PRO A 38 -1.67 12.66 -11.02
CA PRO A 38 -3.10 12.61 -10.76
C PRO A 38 -3.55 11.14 -10.76
N LYS A 39 -4.33 10.76 -9.75
CA LYS A 39 -5.02 9.47 -9.78
C LYS A 39 -5.90 9.46 -11.01
N TRP A 40 -5.64 8.52 -11.92
CA TRP A 40 -6.53 8.32 -13.06
C TRP A 40 -7.92 7.96 -12.53
N VAL A 41 -8.91 8.75 -12.94
CA VAL A 41 -10.32 8.47 -12.66
C VAL A 41 -10.95 8.10 -13.99
N PRO A 42 -11.65 6.96 -14.09
CA PRO A 42 -12.36 6.63 -15.32
C PRO A 42 -13.38 7.73 -15.65
N PRO A 43 -13.57 8.07 -16.93
CA PRO A 43 -14.64 8.97 -17.34
C PRO A 43 -16.00 8.48 -16.82
N PRO A 44 -16.95 9.39 -16.55
CA PRO A 44 -18.28 9.02 -16.11
C PRO A 44 -18.91 8.03 -17.12
N GLY A 45 -19.48 6.95 -16.60
CA GLY A 45 -20.12 5.91 -17.42
C GLY A 45 -19.20 4.83 -18.00
N VAL A 46 -17.87 4.95 -17.89
CA VAL A 46 -16.96 3.88 -18.33
C VAL A 46 -17.13 2.62 -17.49
N MET A 47 -17.24 2.75 -16.17
CA MET A 47 -17.50 1.61 -15.27
C MET A 47 -18.86 0.96 -15.53
N GLU A 48 -19.89 1.76 -15.79
CA GLU A 48 -21.24 1.29 -16.16
C GLU A 48 -21.23 0.55 -17.50
N SER A 49 -20.54 1.10 -18.51
CA SER A 49 -20.42 0.50 -19.85
C SER A 49 -19.61 -0.80 -19.82
N LEU A 50 -18.61 -0.86 -18.96
CA LEU A 50 -17.80 -2.05 -18.74
C LEU A 50 -18.59 -3.13 -17.99
N ALA A 51 -19.34 -2.75 -16.94
CA ALA A 51 -20.25 -3.63 -16.23
C ALA A 51 -21.33 -4.20 -17.16
N ARG A 52 -21.94 -3.38 -18.03
CA ARG A 52 -22.90 -3.86 -19.03
C ARG A 52 -22.30 -4.85 -20.01
N ARG A 53 -21.05 -4.65 -20.43
CA ARG A 53 -20.32 -5.60 -21.30
C ARG A 53 -20.09 -6.93 -20.56
N PHE A 54 -19.57 -6.89 -19.34
CA PHE A 54 -19.31 -8.11 -18.57
C PHE A 54 -20.58 -8.84 -18.11
N SER A 55 -21.69 -8.12 -17.88
CA SER A 55 -23.00 -8.72 -17.60
C SER A 55 -23.63 -9.39 -18.83
N ARG A 56 -23.29 -8.96 -20.05
CA ARG A 56 -23.71 -9.64 -21.28
C ARG A 56 -22.92 -10.94 -21.53
N GLU A 57 -21.67 -10.99 -21.09
CA GLU A 57 -20.76 -12.14 -21.26
C GLU A 57 -20.84 -13.18 -20.11
N GLY A 58 -21.76 -13.01 -19.16
CA GLY A 58 -22.22 -14.10 -18.28
C GLY A 58 -21.17 -14.78 -17.39
N SER A 59 -20.09 -14.10 -16.97
CA SER A 59 -19.18 -14.67 -15.97
C SER A 59 -18.39 -13.60 -15.20
N ILE A 60 -18.97 -13.11 -14.09
CA ILE A 60 -18.20 -12.43 -13.05
C ILE A 60 -18.34 -13.26 -11.77
N PRO A 61 -17.28 -13.93 -11.28
CA PRO A 61 -17.31 -14.48 -9.93
C PRO A 61 -17.47 -13.31 -8.96
N GLN A 62 -18.64 -13.24 -8.33
CA GLN A 62 -18.90 -12.31 -7.24
C GLN A 62 -17.96 -12.69 -6.09
N THR A 63 -16.79 -12.05 -6.01
CA THR A 63 -15.98 -12.13 -4.81
C THR A 63 -16.82 -11.49 -3.70
N PRO A 64 -17.14 -12.19 -2.61
CA PRO A 64 -17.86 -11.57 -1.50
C PRO A 64 -17.10 -10.32 -1.11
N ALA A 65 -17.78 -9.18 -1.09
CA ALA A 65 -17.22 -7.92 -0.62
C ALA A 65 -16.57 -8.24 0.73
N GLN A 66 -15.24 -8.12 0.80
CA GLN A 66 -14.51 -8.34 2.03
C GLN A 66 -15.11 -7.37 3.04
N THR A 67 -15.99 -7.88 3.90
CA THR A 67 -16.53 -7.12 5.02
C THR A 67 -15.30 -6.60 5.72
N ALA A 68 -15.09 -5.28 5.72
CA ALA A 68 -13.91 -4.67 6.29
C ALA A 68 -13.72 -5.27 7.68
N ALA A 69 -12.80 -6.22 7.81
CA ALA A 69 -12.64 -6.97 9.03
C ALA A 69 -12.36 -5.93 10.10
N ARG A 70 -13.26 -5.80 11.08
CA ARG A 70 -13.17 -4.74 12.08
C ARG A 70 -11.77 -4.84 12.68
N LYS A 71 -10.99 -3.76 12.58
CA LYS A 71 -9.63 -3.71 13.14
C LYS A 71 -9.74 -3.98 14.64
N ILE A 72 -9.32 -5.16 15.07
CA ILE A 72 -9.42 -5.57 16.47
C ILE A 72 -8.39 -4.81 17.30
N GLY A 73 -8.83 -4.20 18.40
CA GLY A 73 -7.94 -3.46 19.28
C GLY A 73 -6.99 -4.39 20.04
N ARG A 74 -5.74 -3.96 20.28
CA ARG A 74 -4.72 -4.75 21.00
C ARG A 74 -5.17 -5.18 22.41
N ASN A 75 -6.08 -4.45 23.05
CA ASN A 75 -6.64 -4.79 24.37
C ASN A 75 -7.98 -5.54 24.33
N GLU A 76 -8.62 -5.73 23.17
CA GLU A 76 -9.90 -6.43 23.07
C GLU A 76 -9.74 -7.94 23.23
N LYS A 77 -10.86 -8.66 23.46
CA LYS A 77 -10.84 -10.13 23.54
C LYS A 77 -10.37 -10.73 22.23
N CYS A 78 -9.45 -11.69 22.31
CA CYS A 78 -8.91 -12.34 21.14
C CYS A 78 -9.99 -13.18 20.42
N PRO A 79 -10.12 -13.09 19.09
CA PRO A 79 -11.20 -13.75 18.35
C PRO A 79 -11.04 -15.27 18.26
N CYS A 80 -9.93 -15.81 18.76
CA CYS A 80 -9.69 -17.26 18.87
C CYS A 80 -10.46 -17.93 20.02
N GLY A 81 -11.27 -17.19 20.78
CA GLY A 81 -12.06 -17.74 21.88
C GLY A 81 -11.29 -18.04 23.17
N SER A 82 -9.98 -17.72 23.24
CA SER A 82 -9.15 -18.00 24.42
C SER A 82 -9.50 -17.19 25.68
N GLY A 83 -10.38 -16.18 25.56
CA GLY A 83 -10.71 -15.24 26.64
C GLY A 83 -9.61 -14.22 26.97
N LYS A 84 -8.40 -14.36 26.40
CA LYS A 84 -7.26 -13.45 26.62
C LYS A 84 -7.40 -12.18 25.76
N LYS A 85 -6.77 -11.08 26.19
CA LYS A 85 -6.64 -9.87 25.34
C LYS A 85 -5.80 -10.18 24.10
N TYR A 86 -6.10 -9.53 22.96
CA TYR A 86 -5.43 -9.77 21.68
C TYR A 86 -3.89 -9.69 21.82
N LYS A 87 -3.37 -8.71 22.56
CA LYS A 87 -1.94 -8.54 22.86
C LYS A 87 -1.25 -9.70 23.57
N HIS A 88 -2.01 -10.48 24.34
CA HIS A 88 -1.50 -11.62 25.10
C HIS A 88 -1.78 -12.95 24.41
N CYS A 89 -2.23 -12.91 23.15
CA CYS A 89 -2.55 -14.09 22.36
C CYS A 89 -1.96 -13.97 20.95
N HIS A 90 -2.71 -13.44 19.98
CA HIS A 90 -2.27 -13.35 18.58
C HIS A 90 -1.65 -12.00 18.19
N GLY A 91 -1.69 -11.00 19.08
CA GLY A 91 -1.18 -9.64 18.85
C GLY A 91 0.17 -9.36 19.49
N ARG A 92 1.11 -10.32 19.40
CA ARG A 92 2.49 -10.21 19.93
C ARG A 92 3.10 -8.85 19.57
#